data_AF-A0A2E9LVS3-F1
#
_entry.id   AF-A0A2E9LVS3-F1
#
_cell.length_a   1.000
_cell.length_b   1.000
_cell.length_c   1.000
_cell.angle_alpha   90.00
_cell.angle_beta   90.00
_cell.angle_gamma   90.00
#
_symmetry.space_group_name_H-M   'P 1'
#
loop_
_entity.id
_entity.type
_entity.pdbx_description
1 polymer ?
#
loop_
_entity_poly.entity_id
_entity_poly.type
_entity_poly.pdbx_seq_one_letter_code
_entity_poly.pdbx_strand_id
1 'polypeptide(L)'
;WIHSMIEDQVRNHPIDGVMWCNERNSPLDTLIQGGAPGDFSEPARKEAAERGIDVERCRQALLHLYDFMQEAAAGKQFPDGPLITFLRVLLDNPEALIWEKFWLERNKDLDRELYGLVKWCKPELPFGLNVWNRNHFNPIRRAQWPWTEQTLYADFVKPITYQHQAGEVWSRELSFFRTTILRDFEPDEATRALFRILGLNEAPFAELVATGMDPDSYVHGQCADALRGVDGKAKVYMGIGVDAPRTLPETAKCSRDIVYRSVLATYRAGGHGVVLAPNYASMHLTHLDGVAQALDELGQK
;
A
#
# COMPACT_ATOMS: atom_id res chain seq x y z
N TRP A 1 16.16 10.80 15.10
CA TRP A 1 15.84 9.57 15.85
C TRP A 1 15.87 8.34 14.95
N ILE A 2 15.02 8.24 13.91
CA ILE A 2 14.98 7.05 13.02
C ILE A 2 16.36 6.71 12.43
N HIS A 3 17.06 7.69 11.86
CA HIS A 3 18.43 7.49 11.34
C HIS A 3 19.36 6.89 12.39
N SER A 4 19.44 7.47 13.58
CA SER A 4 20.31 6.99 14.65
C SER A 4 19.97 5.56 15.09
N MET A 5 18.67 5.21 15.16
CA MET A 5 18.22 3.86 15.51
C MET A 5 18.64 2.85 14.44
N ILE A 6 18.41 3.16 13.16
CA ILE A 6 18.80 2.27 12.06
C ILE A 6 20.32 2.13 11.98
N GLU A 7 21.07 3.22 12.12
CA GLU A 7 22.53 3.18 12.13
C GLU A 7 23.07 2.30 13.25
N ASP A 8 22.56 2.46 14.47
CA ASP A 8 22.96 1.64 15.62
C ASP A 8 22.67 0.15 15.38
N GLN A 9 21.46 -0.19 14.94
CA GLN A 9 21.10 -1.57 14.60
C GLN A 9 22.03 -2.16 13.53
N VAL A 10 22.32 -1.39 12.47
CA VAL A 10 23.17 -1.84 11.38
C VAL A 10 24.62 -2.00 11.82
N ARG A 11 25.19 -1.08 12.59
CA ARG A 11 26.61 -1.12 12.97
C ARG A 11 26.90 -2.12 14.10
N ASN A 12 26.00 -2.22 15.07
CA ASN A 12 26.31 -2.88 16.34
C ASN A 12 25.66 -4.26 16.50
N HIS A 13 24.80 -4.68 15.56
CA HIS A 13 24.16 -6.00 15.61
C HIS A 13 24.47 -6.86 14.37
N PRO A 14 24.54 -8.19 14.53
CA PRO A 14 24.74 -9.13 13.42
C PRO A 14 23.39 -9.43 12.75
N ILE A 15 22.89 -8.48 11.96
CA ILE A 15 21.68 -8.64 11.15
C ILE A 15 22.03 -8.96 9.69
N ASP A 16 21.17 -9.73 9.02
CA ASP A 16 21.36 -10.17 7.63
C ASP A 16 20.63 -9.28 6.60
N GLY A 17 19.86 -8.31 7.07
CA GLY A 17 19.19 -7.33 6.23
C GLY A 17 18.35 -6.36 7.04
N VAL A 18 17.90 -5.31 6.38
CA VAL A 18 16.96 -4.34 6.93
C VAL A 18 15.71 -4.33 6.06
N MET A 19 14.54 -4.46 6.69
CA MET A 19 13.27 -4.23 6.03
C MET A 19 12.59 -3.03 6.69
N TRP A 20 12.25 -2.03 5.88
CA TRP A 20 11.61 -0.80 6.34
C TRP A 20 10.18 -0.70 5.82
N CYS A 21 9.30 -0.11 6.62
CA CYS A 21 7.89 0.10 6.27
C CYS A 21 7.51 1.56 6.50
N ASN A 22 6.85 2.17 5.51
CA ASN A 22 6.37 3.55 5.57
C ASN A 22 4.88 3.61 5.20
N GLU A 23 4.03 3.33 6.20
CA GLU A 23 2.57 3.32 6.06
C GLU A 23 1.99 4.66 6.46
N ARG A 24 1.99 5.62 5.53
CA ARG A 24 1.40 6.95 5.74
C ARG A 24 0.42 7.32 4.64
N ASN A 25 -0.65 7.99 5.06
CA ASN A 25 -1.63 8.59 4.16
C ASN A 25 -1.11 9.95 3.70
N SER A 26 -1.16 10.18 2.40
CA SER A 26 -0.87 11.47 1.79
C SER A 26 -1.99 12.49 2.05
N PRO A 27 -1.77 13.80 1.79
CA PRO A 27 -2.83 14.80 1.87
C PRO A 27 -4.12 14.40 1.12
N LEU A 28 -3.99 13.93 -0.12
CA LEU A 28 -5.13 13.51 -0.93
C LEU A 28 -5.80 12.22 -0.41
N ASP A 29 -5.01 11.24 0.05
CA ASP A 29 -5.55 10.06 0.75
C ASP A 29 -6.39 10.46 1.97
N THR A 30 -5.86 11.36 2.81
CA THR A 30 -6.54 11.84 4.02
C THR A 30 -7.84 12.58 3.66
N LEU A 31 -7.83 13.40 2.62
CA LEU A 31 -9.03 14.08 2.11
C LEU A 31 -10.13 13.10 1.69
N ILE A 32 -9.77 12.08 0.90
CA ILE A 32 -10.72 11.07 0.41
C ILE A 32 -11.30 10.25 1.58
N GLN A 33 -10.52 10.04 2.63
CA GLN A 33 -10.97 9.41 3.87
C GLN A 33 -11.84 10.34 4.76
N GLY A 34 -12.07 11.58 4.34
CA GLY A 34 -12.87 12.58 5.05
C GLY A 34 -12.11 13.38 6.11
N GLY A 35 -10.80 13.21 6.22
CA GLY A 35 -9.93 13.93 7.16
C GLY A 35 -9.41 15.25 6.61
N ALA A 36 -8.99 16.14 7.51
CA ALA A 36 -8.31 17.38 7.14
C ALA A 36 -6.85 17.06 6.71
N PRO A 37 -6.37 17.58 5.57
CA PRO A 37 -5.04 17.26 5.06
C PRO A 37 -3.93 17.93 5.88
N GLY A 38 -2.83 17.21 6.08
CA GLY A 38 -1.57 17.70 6.64
C GLY A 38 -0.40 17.48 5.67
N ASP A 39 0.87 17.64 6.03
CA ASP A 39 1.43 18.23 7.25
C ASP A 39 1.81 19.69 6.99
N PHE A 40 1.17 20.65 7.67
CA PHE A 40 1.51 22.08 7.62
C PHE A 40 2.34 22.53 8.84
N SER A 41 3.18 21.65 9.39
CA SER A 41 4.14 21.95 10.44
C SER A 41 5.13 23.03 10.02
N GLU A 42 5.69 23.75 10.99
CA GLU A 42 6.68 24.80 10.71
C GLU A 42 7.86 24.29 9.84
N PRO A 43 8.47 23.11 10.11
CA PRO A 43 9.53 22.59 9.25
C PRO A 43 9.08 22.31 7.82
N ALA A 44 7.90 21.68 7.63
CA ALA A 44 7.38 21.36 6.30
C ALA A 44 7.10 22.63 5.50
N ARG A 45 6.48 23.64 6.12
CA ARG A 45 6.23 24.94 5.47
C ARG A 45 7.52 25.67 5.12
N LYS A 46 8.51 25.63 6.01
CA LYS A 46 9.81 26.27 5.76
C LYS A 46 10.49 25.64 4.56
N GLU A 47 10.59 24.31 4.53
CA GLU A 47 11.21 23.60 3.41
C GLU A 47 10.46 23.82 2.10
N ALA A 48 9.12 23.77 2.12
CA ALA A 48 8.32 24.05 0.95
C ALA A 48 8.57 25.47 0.41
N ALA A 49 8.63 26.47 1.28
CA ALA A 49 8.96 27.84 0.89
C ALA A 49 10.39 27.98 0.31
N GLU A 50 11.37 27.28 0.88
CA GLU A 50 12.75 27.20 0.34
C GLU A 50 12.80 26.56 -1.06
N ARG A 51 11.88 25.63 -1.36
CA ARG A 51 11.66 25.05 -2.70
C ARG A 51 10.84 25.94 -3.63
N GLY A 52 10.46 27.14 -3.20
CA GLY A 52 9.65 28.09 -3.99
C GLY A 52 8.16 27.74 -4.07
N ILE A 53 7.66 26.90 -3.16
CA ILE A 53 6.23 26.53 -3.09
C ILE A 53 5.48 27.59 -2.29
N ASP A 54 4.41 28.12 -2.88
CA ASP A 54 3.45 28.96 -2.15
C ASP A 54 2.58 28.09 -1.23
N VAL A 55 3.02 28.00 0.03
CA VAL A 55 2.40 27.19 1.07
C VAL A 55 0.95 27.61 1.32
N GLU A 56 0.66 28.91 1.35
CA GLU A 56 -0.68 29.39 1.67
C GLU A 56 -1.64 29.07 0.52
N ARG A 57 -1.20 29.23 -0.73
CA ARG A 57 -2.01 28.84 -1.89
C ARG A 57 -2.29 27.33 -1.91
N CYS A 58 -1.30 26.50 -1.57
CA CYS A 58 -1.48 25.05 -1.41
C CYS A 58 -2.50 24.73 -0.30
N ARG A 59 -2.42 25.42 0.83
CA ARG A 59 -3.35 25.24 1.96
C ARG A 59 -4.78 25.59 1.57
N GLN A 60 -5.00 26.71 0.88
CA GLN A 60 -6.32 27.13 0.41
C GLN A 60 -6.90 26.14 -0.62
N ALA A 61 -6.08 25.68 -1.56
CA ALA A 61 -6.48 24.66 -2.54
C ALA A 61 -6.95 23.36 -1.86
N LEU A 62 -6.24 22.90 -0.83
CA LEU A 62 -6.61 21.73 -0.04
C LEU A 62 -7.87 21.95 0.81
N LEU A 63 -8.12 23.17 1.29
CA LEU A 63 -9.38 23.50 1.98
C LEU A 63 -10.58 23.43 1.03
N HIS A 64 -10.47 23.92 -0.20
CA HIS A 64 -11.55 23.78 -1.18
C HIS A 64 -11.85 22.31 -1.53
N LEU A 65 -10.82 21.47 -1.63
CA LEU A 65 -11.01 20.03 -1.78
C LEU A 65 -11.63 19.41 -0.52
N TYR A 66 -11.22 19.84 0.66
CA TYR A 66 -11.81 19.37 1.93
C TYR A 66 -13.30 19.69 2.00
N ASP A 67 -13.69 20.93 1.69
CA ASP A 67 -15.08 21.36 1.67
C ASP A 67 -15.91 20.50 0.70
N PHE A 68 -15.38 20.25 -0.51
CA PHE A 68 -16.00 19.33 -1.45
C PHE A 68 -16.18 17.92 -0.85
N MET A 69 -15.16 17.34 -0.21
CA MET A 69 -15.25 16.01 0.40
C MET A 69 -16.31 15.97 1.51
N GLN A 70 -16.39 17.01 2.34
CA GLN A 70 -17.40 17.11 3.39
C GLN A 70 -18.82 17.23 2.80
N GLU A 71 -19.01 18.07 1.79
CA GLU A 71 -20.29 18.21 1.09
C GLU A 71 -20.73 16.90 0.42
N ALA A 72 -19.80 16.20 -0.22
CA ALA A 72 -20.06 14.91 -0.87
C ALA A 72 -20.47 13.85 0.16
N ALA A 73 -19.72 13.74 1.27
CA ALA A 73 -20.02 12.84 2.37
C ALA A 73 -21.36 13.16 3.06
N ALA A 74 -21.75 14.44 3.11
CA ALA A 74 -23.05 14.88 3.62
C ALA A 74 -24.22 14.61 2.65
N GLY A 75 -23.98 14.01 1.49
CA GLY A 75 -25.02 13.64 0.52
C GLY A 75 -25.46 14.78 -0.40
N LYS A 76 -24.68 15.89 -0.50
CA LYS A 76 -25.00 17.00 -1.41
C LYS A 76 -25.14 16.49 -2.85
N GLN A 77 -26.21 16.89 -3.52
CA GLN A 77 -26.41 16.59 -4.94
C GLN A 77 -25.61 17.59 -5.79
N PHE A 78 -24.76 17.07 -6.67
CA PHE A 78 -23.97 17.86 -7.60
C PHE A 78 -24.56 17.70 -9.01
N PRO A 79 -24.71 18.78 -9.80
CA PRO A 79 -25.36 18.70 -11.12
C PRO A 79 -24.76 17.66 -12.07
N ASP A 80 -23.43 17.51 -12.09
CA ASP A 80 -22.71 16.54 -12.93
C ASP A 80 -22.22 15.31 -12.14
N GLY A 81 -22.71 15.11 -10.92
CA GLY A 81 -22.24 14.09 -10.00
C GLY A 81 -20.92 14.43 -9.29
N PRO A 82 -20.54 13.62 -8.28
CA PRO A 82 -19.41 13.88 -7.40
C PRO A 82 -18.06 13.70 -8.11
N LEU A 83 -17.89 12.69 -8.96
CA LEU A 83 -16.62 12.45 -9.66
C LEU A 83 -16.24 13.64 -10.57
N ILE A 84 -17.17 14.12 -11.40
CA ILE A 84 -16.91 15.26 -12.29
C ILE A 84 -16.67 16.54 -11.48
N THR A 85 -17.43 16.73 -10.39
CA THR A 85 -17.23 17.89 -9.52
C THR A 85 -15.88 17.84 -8.81
N PHE A 86 -15.43 16.66 -8.34
CA PHE A 86 -14.10 16.47 -7.77
C PHE A 86 -13.00 16.88 -8.76
N LEU A 87 -13.10 16.42 -10.01
CA LEU A 87 -12.14 16.77 -11.06
C LEU A 87 -12.14 18.28 -11.33
N ARG A 88 -13.31 18.93 -11.34
CA ARG A 88 -13.42 20.38 -11.51
C ARG A 88 -12.75 21.14 -10.36
N VAL A 89 -13.05 20.78 -9.12
CA VAL A 89 -12.43 21.40 -7.94
C VAL A 89 -10.91 21.21 -7.96
N LEU A 90 -10.42 20.03 -8.36
CA LEU A 90 -8.99 19.76 -8.48
C LEU A 90 -8.32 20.61 -9.57
N LEU A 91 -8.96 20.78 -10.73
CA LEU A 91 -8.46 21.60 -11.84
C LEU A 91 -8.47 23.09 -11.51
N ASP A 92 -9.47 23.55 -10.75
CA ASP A 92 -9.55 24.93 -10.27
C ASP A 92 -8.54 25.21 -9.12
N ASN A 93 -8.04 24.16 -8.46
CA ASN A 93 -7.15 24.22 -7.31
C ASN A 93 -5.90 23.31 -7.48
N PRO A 94 -5.11 23.51 -8.55
CA PRO A 94 -3.99 22.62 -8.88
C PRO A 94 -2.87 22.63 -7.83
N GLU A 95 -2.80 23.66 -6.97
CA GLU A 95 -1.80 23.74 -5.90
C GLU A 95 -1.95 22.63 -4.86
N ALA A 96 -3.12 22.01 -4.74
CA ALA A 96 -3.29 20.80 -3.95
C ALA A 96 -2.37 19.66 -4.43
N LEU A 97 -2.19 19.52 -5.75
CA LEU A 97 -1.28 18.52 -6.33
C LEU A 97 0.19 18.89 -6.16
N ILE A 98 0.52 20.18 -6.04
CA ILE A 98 1.88 20.63 -5.70
C ILE A 98 2.22 20.17 -4.28
N TRP A 99 1.29 20.37 -3.33
CA TRP A 99 1.47 19.91 -1.96
C TRP A 99 1.54 18.40 -1.84
N GLU A 100 0.66 17.69 -2.56
CA GLU A 100 0.68 16.23 -2.66
C GLU A 100 2.05 15.72 -3.14
N LYS A 101 2.59 16.33 -4.19
CA LYS A 101 3.90 16.00 -4.74
C LYS A 101 5.01 16.27 -3.72
N PHE A 102 5.02 17.44 -3.08
CA PHE A 102 6.01 17.79 -2.05
C PHE A 102 6.00 16.77 -0.90
N TRP A 103 4.81 16.43 -0.40
CA TRP A 103 4.66 15.42 0.65
C TRP A 103 5.18 14.05 0.19
N LEU A 104 4.84 13.65 -1.03
CA LEU A 104 5.24 12.36 -1.60
C LEU A 104 6.76 12.27 -1.75
N GLU A 105 7.40 13.31 -2.27
CA GLU A 105 8.85 13.40 -2.40
C GLU A 105 9.51 13.23 -1.03
N ARG A 106 9.07 13.99 -0.02
CA ARG A 106 9.60 13.88 1.34
C ARG A 106 9.33 12.54 2.02
N ASN A 107 8.19 11.93 1.73
CA ASN A 107 7.87 10.59 2.24
C ASN A 107 8.84 9.55 1.68
N LYS A 108 9.10 9.59 0.37
CA LYS A 108 10.07 8.70 -0.31
C LYS A 108 11.52 9.02 0.04
N ASP A 109 11.85 10.28 0.31
CA ASP A 109 13.20 10.66 0.69
C ASP A 109 13.65 9.98 1.98
N LEU A 110 12.76 9.76 2.94
CA LEU A 110 13.11 8.97 4.13
C LEU A 110 13.54 7.55 3.75
N ASP A 111 12.84 6.90 2.82
CA ASP A 111 13.22 5.56 2.35
C ASP A 111 14.60 5.57 1.67
N ARG A 112 14.90 6.61 0.88
CA ARG A 112 16.20 6.83 0.24
C ARG A 112 17.32 7.11 1.23
N GLU A 113 17.06 7.97 2.21
CA GLU A 113 17.99 8.34 3.28
C GLU A 113 18.37 7.09 4.10
N LEU A 114 17.39 6.24 4.41
CA LEU A 114 17.62 4.98 5.13
C LEU A 114 18.39 3.96 4.29
N TYR A 115 18.06 3.81 3.00
CA TYR A 115 18.84 2.98 2.08
C TYR A 115 20.31 3.44 2.04
N GLY A 116 20.54 4.74 1.78
CA GLY A 116 21.88 5.32 1.73
C GLY A 116 22.65 5.15 3.04
N LEU A 117 21.99 5.35 4.18
CA LEU A 117 22.57 5.12 5.50
C LEU A 117 22.99 3.66 5.70
N VAL A 118 22.13 2.71 5.35
CA VAL A 118 22.42 1.27 5.48
C VAL A 118 23.60 0.89 4.60
N LYS A 119 23.61 1.34 3.33
CA LYS A 119 24.71 1.09 2.39
C LYS A 119 26.01 1.76 2.81
N TRP A 120 25.94 2.93 3.44
CA TRP A 120 27.11 3.58 4.03
C TRP A 120 27.68 2.81 5.22
N CYS A 121 26.82 2.25 6.07
CA CYS A 121 27.25 1.50 7.25
C CYS A 121 27.79 0.11 6.89
N LYS A 122 27.08 -0.62 6.01
CA LYS A 122 27.39 -1.97 5.55
C LYS A 122 26.92 -2.12 4.08
N PRO A 123 27.81 -1.90 3.09
CA PRO A 123 27.43 -1.89 1.66
C PRO A 123 26.70 -3.15 1.16
N GLU A 124 27.17 -4.32 1.60
CA GLU A 124 26.61 -5.61 1.18
C GLU A 124 25.32 -5.99 1.93
N LEU A 125 24.92 -5.24 2.97
CA LEU A 125 23.72 -5.55 3.74
C LEU A 125 22.47 -5.24 2.90
N PRO A 126 21.59 -6.22 2.62
CA PRO A 126 20.35 -5.98 1.89
C PRO A 126 19.42 -5.02 2.64
N PHE A 127 18.85 -4.07 1.91
CA PHE A 127 17.79 -3.18 2.36
C PHE A 127 16.56 -3.39 1.49
N GLY A 128 15.40 -3.49 2.10
CA GLY A 128 14.16 -3.64 1.35
C GLY A 128 12.95 -2.94 1.97
N LEU A 129 11.94 -2.79 1.13
CA LEU A 129 10.71 -2.07 1.46
C LEU A 129 9.57 -3.05 1.66
N ASN A 130 8.92 -2.99 2.82
CA ASN A 130 7.63 -3.60 3.05
C ASN A 130 6.55 -2.68 2.45
N VAL A 131 5.92 -3.13 1.37
CA VAL A 131 4.98 -2.34 0.58
C VAL A 131 3.56 -2.63 1.02
N TRP A 132 2.90 -1.57 1.49
CA TRP A 132 1.56 -1.64 2.05
C TRP A 132 0.52 -2.14 1.03
N ASN A 133 -0.44 -2.96 1.48
CA ASN A 133 -1.48 -3.53 0.63
C ASN A 133 -2.38 -2.46 -0.04
N ARG A 134 -2.53 -1.26 0.54
CA ARG A 134 -3.24 -0.15 -0.11
C ARG A 134 -2.63 0.22 -1.46
N ASN A 135 -1.34 -0.04 -1.70
CA ASN A 135 -0.72 0.16 -3.02
C ASN A 135 -1.35 -0.73 -4.11
N HIS A 136 -1.96 -1.84 -3.72
CA HIS A 136 -2.67 -2.75 -4.64
C HIS A 136 -4.11 -2.31 -4.89
N PHE A 137 -4.72 -1.59 -3.94
CA PHE A 137 -6.16 -1.34 -3.89
C PHE A 137 -6.58 0.09 -4.23
N ASN A 138 -5.65 1.04 -4.18
CA ASN A 138 -5.92 2.45 -4.43
C ASN A 138 -5.13 2.91 -5.68
N PRO A 139 -5.81 3.38 -6.74
CA PRO A 139 -5.15 3.77 -7.99
C PRO A 139 -4.27 5.02 -7.84
N ILE A 140 -4.65 5.97 -6.98
CA ILE A 140 -3.84 7.15 -6.68
C ILE A 140 -2.56 6.69 -5.99
N ARG A 141 -2.69 5.83 -4.97
CA ARG A 141 -1.54 5.28 -4.26
C ARG A 141 -0.65 4.47 -5.22
N ARG A 142 -1.20 3.60 -6.06
CA ARG A 142 -0.39 2.85 -7.03
C ARG A 142 0.41 3.75 -7.97
N ALA A 143 -0.17 4.87 -8.41
CA ALA A 143 0.52 5.85 -9.25
C ALA A 143 1.67 6.56 -8.50
N GLN A 144 1.54 6.72 -7.18
CA GLN A 144 2.51 7.43 -6.36
C GLN A 144 3.75 6.60 -6.02
N TRP A 145 3.69 5.27 -5.96
CA TRP A 145 4.85 4.40 -5.66
C TRP A 145 5.15 3.42 -6.81
N PRO A 146 5.64 3.91 -7.96
CA PRO A 146 6.02 3.03 -9.06
C PRO A 146 7.18 2.11 -8.67
N TRP A 147 7.10 0.84 -9.07
CA TRP A 147 8.11 -0.16 -8.75
C TRP A 147 9.51 0.24 -9.22
N THR A 148 9.62 0.77 -10.43
CA THR A 148 10.89 1.16 -11.04
C THR A 148 11.65 2.19 -10.22
N GLU A 149 10.95 3.18 -9.64
CA GLU A 149 11.57 4.18 -8.77
C GLU A 149 12.07 3.55 -7.47
N GLN A 150 11.31 2.63 -6.88
CA GLN A 150 11.70 1.93 -5.65
C GLN A 150 13.00 1.13 -5.82
N THR A 151 13.28 0.60 -7.02
CA THR A 151 14.55 -0.11 -7.29
C THR A 151 15.81 0.75 -7.13
N LEU A 152 15.67 2.08 -7.11
CA LEU A 152 16.81 2.98 -6.90
C LEU A 152 17.26 3.01 -5.43
N TYR A 153 16.43 2.53 -4.50
CA TYR A 153 16.69 2.58 -3.07
C TYR A 153 16.15 1.33 -2.32
N ALA A 154 16.06 0.19 -3.01
CA ALA A 154 15.68 -1.08 -2.42
C ALA A 154 16.33 -2.24 -3.20
N ASP A 155 17.02 -3.13 -2.48
CA ASP A 155 17.55 -4.37 -3.05
C ASP A 155 16.46 -5.46 -3.13
N PHE A 156 15.40 -5.31 -2.32
CA PHE A 156 14.22 -6.15 -2.38
C PHE A 156 12.94 -5.41 -1.98
N VAL A 157 11.80 -5.91 -2.44
CA VAL A 157 10.48 -5.43 -2.05
C VAL A 157 9.67 -6.59 -1.48
N LYS A 158 8.81 -6.25 -0.51
CA LYS A 158 7.84 -7.17 0.10
C LYS A 158 6.43 -6.61 -0.03
N PRO A 159 5.71 -6.89 -1.13
CA PRO A 159 4.29 -6.55 -1.25
C PRO A 159 3.46 -7.32 -0.23
N ILE A 160 2.64 -6.62 0.56
CA ILE A 160 1.74 -7.25 1.54
C ILE A 160 0.49 -7.81 0.84
N THR A 161 0.33 -9.12 0.83
CA THR A 161 -0.80 -9.81 0.20
C THR A 161 -1.55 -10.69 1.19
N TYR A 162 -1.91 -10.15 2.37
CA TYR A 162 -2.66 -10.89 3.40
C TYR A 162 -4.05 -11.29 2.88
N GLN A 163 -4.07 -12.43 2.20
CA GLN A 163 -5.09 -12.87 1.26
C GLN A 163 -6.46 -13.09 1.94
N HIS A 164 -6.47 -13.63 3.16
CA HIS A 164 -7.71 -13.81 3.93
C HIS A 164 -8.26 -12.48 4.49
N GLN A 165 -7.44 -11.44 4.62
CA GLN A 165 -7.90 -10.10 5.03
C GLN A 165 -8.17 -9.16 3.87
N ALA A 166 -7.69 -9.50 2.67
CA ALA A 166 -7.65 -8.58 1.54
C ALA A 166 -9.05 -8.07 1.13
N GLY A 167 -10.08 -8.90 1.29
CA GLY A 167 -11.47 -8.48 1.06
C GLY A 167 -12.00 -7.44 2.06
N GLU A 168 -11.66 -7.57 3.34
CA GLU A 168 -11.98 -6.56 4.37
C GLU A 168 -11.25 -5.23 4.07
N VAL A 169 -9.97 -5.30 3.73
CA VAL A 169 -9.17 -4.12 3.38
C VAL A 169 -9.70 -3.45 2.12
N TRP A 170 -10.07 -4.22 1.10
CA TRP A 170 -10.73 -3.71 -0.11
C TRP A 170 -12.04 -3.00 0.22
N SER A 171 -12.90 -3.64 1.01
CA SER A 171 -14.20 -3.09 1.38
C SER A 171 -14.05 -1.75 2.09
N ARG A 172 -13.08 -1.64 2.99
CA ARG A 172 -12.72 -0.37 3.67
C ARG A 172 -12.17 0.66 2.70
N GLU A 173 -11.26 0.28 1.79
CA GLU A 173 -10.70 1.23 0.83
C GLU A 173 -11.79 1.78 -0.10
N LEU A 174 -12.66 0.90 -0.61
CA LEU A 174 -13.76 1.28 -1.47
C LEU A 174 -14.77 2.18 -0.76
N SER A 175 -15.01 1.97 0.54
CA SER A 175 -15.97 2.80 1.28
C SER A 175 -15.56 4.27 1.28
N PHE A 176 -14.28 4.59 1.41
CA PHE A 176 -13.80 5.98 1.34
C PHE A 176 -14.15 6.65 0.00
N PHE A 177 -13.88 5.95 -1.11
CA PHE A 177 -14.23 6.46 -2.44
C PHE A 177 -15.75 6.55 -2.65
N ARG A 178 -16.52 5.56 -2.19
CA ARG A 178 -17.98 5.52 -2.35
C ARG A 178 -18.75 6.44 -1.41
N THR A 179 -18.14 6.92 -0.33
CA THR A 179 -18.73 8.01 0.46
C THR A 179 -18.62 9.36 -0.25
N THR A 180 -17.64 9.52 -1.15
CA THR A 180 -17.32 10.80 -1.78
C THR A 180 -17.35 10.71 -3.33
N ILE A 181 -16.20 10.44 -3.96
CA ILE A 181 -15.94 10.56 -5.39
C ILE A 181 -16.78 9.58 -6.23
N LEU A 182 -16.94 8.34 -5.75
CA LEU A 182 -17.64 7.25 -6.44
C LEU A 182 -19.03 6.97 -5.83
N ARG A 183 -19.63 7.95 -5.15
CA ARG A 183 -20.91 7.78 -4.44
C ARG A 183 -22.05 7.32 -5.32
N ASP A 184 -22.06 7.73 -6.57
CA ASP A 184 -23.13 7.40 -7.52
C ASP A 184 -23.00 5.97 -8.10
N PHE A 185 -21.95 5.22 -7.75
CA PHE A 185 -21.77 3.83 -8.19
C PHE A 185 -22.31 2.84 -7.17
N GLU A 186 -22.96 1.79 -7.65
CA GLU A 186 -23.22 0.60 -6.84
C GLU A 186 -21.90 -0.08 -6.43
N PRO A 187 -21.82 -0.72 -5.25
CA PRO A 187 -20.56 -1.25 -4.72
C PRO A 187 -19.85 -2.21 -5.69
N ASP A 188 -20.61 -3.06 -6.34
CA ASP A 188 -20.10 -4.09 -7.25
C ASP A 188 -19.69 -3.51 -8.61
N GLU A 189 -20.36 -2.44 -9.06
CA GLU A 189 -19.96 -1.70 -10.26
C GLU A 189 -18.63 -0.97 -10.06
N ALA A 190 -18.49 -0.24 -8.94
CA ALA A 190 -17.24 0.41 -8.57
C ALA A 190 -16.12 -0.62 -8.40
N THR A 191 -16.42 -1.77 -7.77
CA THR A 191 -15.44 -2.85 -7.57
C THR A 191 -14.90 -3.36 -8.89
N ARG A 192 -15.78 -3.74 -9.83
CA ARG A 192 -15.37 -4.21 -11.15
C ARG A 192 -14.55 -3.19 -11.93
N ALA A 193 -14.95 -1.92 -11.88
CA ALA A 193 -14.24 -0.85 -12.58
C ALA A 193 -12.81 -0.69 -12.02
N LEU A 194 -12.67 -0.60 -10.69
CA LEU A 194 -11.37 -0.44 -10.05
C LEU A 194 -10.50 -1.70 -10.17
N PHE A 195 -11.09 -2.90 -10.11
CA PHE A 195 -10.38 -4.15 -10.37
C PHE A 195 -9.76 -4.18 -11.76
N ARG A 196 -10.47 -3.71 -12.81
CA ARG A 196 -9.90 -3.60 -14.16
C ARG A 196 -8.72 -2.64 -14.22
N ILE A 197 -8.81 -1.49 -13.53
CA ILE A 197 -7.72 -0.50 -13.46
C ILE A 197 -6.51 -1.10 -12.72
N LEU A 198 -6.77 -1.84 -11.65
CA LEU A 198 -5.73 -2.38 -10.76
C LEU A 198 -5.25 -3.78 -11.18
N GLY A 199 -5.79 -4.36 -12.24
CA GLY A 199 -5.44 -5.71 -12.69
C GLY A 199 -5.80 -6.79 -11.65
N LEU A 200 -6.90 -6.61 -10.92
CA LEU A 200 -7.44 -7.59 -9.97
C LEU A 200 -8.62 -8.33 -10.61
N ASN A 201 -8.86 -9.56 -10.18
CA ASN A 201 -9.98 -10.37 -10.64
C ASN A 201 -10.44 -11.32 -9.52
N GLU A 202 -11.17 -10.77 -8.56
CA GLU A 202 -11.59 -11.45 -7.34
C GLU A 202 -13.12 -11.55 -7.24
N ALA A 203 -13.61 -12.15 -6.15
CA ALA A 203 -15.04 -12.34 -5.91
C ALA A 203 -15.85 -11.02 -5.98
N PRO A 204 -17.18 -11.10 -6.21
CA PRO A 204 -18.07 -9.93 -6.15
C PRO A 204 -18.01 -9.22 -4.80
N PHE A 205 -18.34 -7.92 -4.77
CA PHE A 205 -18.16 -7.08 -3.58
C PHE A 205 -18.81 -7.66 -2.31
N ALA A 206 -20.02 -8.22 -2.44
CA ALA A 206 -20.79 -8.76 -1.33
C ALA A 206 -20.15 -9.99 -0.66
N GLU A 207 -19.26 -10.70 -1.36
CA GLU A 207 -18.63 -11.94 -0.90
C GLU A 207 -17.20 -11.72 -0.42
N LEU A 208 -16.50 -10.68 -0.92
CA LEU A 208 -15.07 -10.45 -0.71
C LEU A 208 -14.64 -10.52 0.76
N VAL A 209 -15.39 -9.92 1.68
CA VAL A 209 -15.01 -9.93 3.11
C VAL A 209 -14.97 -11.38 3.64
N ALA A 210 -15.96 -12.19 3.27
CA ALA A 210 -16.10 -13.56 3.75
C ALA A 210 -15.16 -14.55 3.05
N THR A 211 -14.83 -14.31 1.79
CA THR A 211 -13.98 -15.20 0.99
C THR A 211 -12.51 -14.80 1.01
N GLY A 212 -12.20 -13.54 1.28
CA GLY A 212 -10.86 -12.98 1.08
C GLY A 212 -10.58 -12.80 -0.41
N MET A 213 -9.30 -12.82 -0.78
CA MET A 213 -8.87 -12.88 -2.17
C MET A 213 -8.14 -14.20 -2.43
N ASP A 214 -8.36 -14.79 -3.60
CA ASP A 214 -7.84 -16.11 -3.93
C ASP A 214 -6.32 -16.07 -4.13
N PRO A 215 -5.54 -16.99 -3.53
CA PRO A 215 -4.08 -16.97 -3.68
C PRO A 215 -3.58 -17.06 -5.13
N ASP A 216 -4.26 -17.82 -5.98
CA ASP A 216 -3.81 -18.10 -7.35
C ASP A 216 -4.07 -16.94 -8.30
N SER A 217 -5.03 -16.07 -8.01
CA SER A 217 -5.25 -14.81 -8.73
C SER A 217 -4.54 -13.63 -8.05
N TYR A 218 -4.78 -13.43 -6.74
CA TYR A 218 -4.30 -12.25 -6.03
C TYR A 218 -2.81 -12.31 -5.70
N VAL A 219 -2.36 -13.33 -4.95
CA VAL A 219 -0.95 -13.41 -4.53
C VAL A 219 -0.05 -13.60 -5.75
N HIS A 220 -0.41 -14.51 -6.66
CA HIS A 220 0.29 -14.69 -7.93
C HIS A 220 0.29 -13.40 -8.77
N GLY A 221 -0.86 -12.76 -8.95
CA GLY A 221 -1.00 -11.55 -9.77
C GLY A 221 -0.18 -10.37 -9.23
N GLN A 222 -0.21 -10.14 -7.92
CA GLN A 222 0.62 -9.10 -7.29
C GLN A 222 2.12 -9.44 -7.37
N CYS A 223 2.50 -10.72 -7.25
CA CYS A 223 3.88 -11.14 -7.42
C CYS A 223 4.37 -10.89 -8.86
N ALA A 224 3.59 -11.31 -9.85
CA ALA A 224 3.90 -11.09 -11.26
C ALA A 224 3.97 -9.60 -11.62
N ASP A 225 3.08 -8.77 -11.06
CA ASP A 225 3.13 -7.31 -11.25
C ASP A 225 4.39 -6.70 -10.65
N ALA A 226 4.74 -7.08 -9.41
CA ALA A 226 5.95 -6.61 -8.74
C ALA A 226 7.20 -7.02 -9.52
N LEU A 227 7.30 -8.28 -9.96
CA LEU A 227 8.43 -8.79 -10.77
C LEU A 227 8.59 -8.00 -12.08
N ARG A 228 7.49 -7.77 -12.79
CA ARG A 228 7.49 -6.94 -14.01
C ARG A 228 7.91 -5.51 -13.71
N GLY A 229 7.44 -4.94 -12.60
CA GLY A 229 7.70 -3.55 -12.23
C GLY A 229 9.14 -3.28 -11.78
N VAL A 230 9.76 -4.23 -11.06
CA VAL A 230 11.15 -4.12 -10.61
C VAL A 230 12.15 -4.51 -11.69
N ASP A 231 11.71 -5.24 -12.74
CA ASP A 231 12.51 -5.54 -13.93
C ASP A 231 13.89 -6.15 -13.59
N GLY A 232 13.90 -7.10 -12.64
CA GLY A 232 15.11 -7.78 -12.17
C GLY A 232 16.07 -6.93 -11.32
N LYS A 233 15.78 -5.65 -11.06
CA LYS A 233 16.65 -4.76 -10.28
C LYS A 233 16.49 -4.87 -8.77
N ALA A 234 15.43 -5.55 -8.32
CA ALA A 234 15.19 -5.86 -6.92
C ALA A 234 14.57 -7.25 -6.79
N LYS A 235 14.83 -7.95 -5.69
CA LYS A 235 14.15 -9.21 -5.37
C LYS A 235 12.71 -8.96 -4.91
N VAL A 236 11.84 -9.92 -5.15
CA VAL A 236 10.42 -9.85 -4.74
C VAL A 236 10.13 -10.97 -3.76
N TYR A 237 9.80 -10.60 -2.52
CA TYR A 237 9.42 -11.53 -1.46
C TYR A 237 7.96 -11.29 -1.06
N MET A 238 7.05 -12.23 -1.31
CA MET A 238 5.64 -11.95 -1.05
C MET A 238 5.30 -12.02 0.45
N GLY A 239 4.60 -11.00 0.95
CA GLY A 239 4.12 -10.93 2.32
C GLY A 239 2.84 -11.75 2.50
N ILE A 240 2.96 -12.99 2.98
CA ILE A 240 1.82 -13.90 3.13
C ILE A 240 1.19 -13.72 4.52
N GLY A 241 -0.12 -13.51 4.54
CA GLY A 241 -0.87 -13.37 5.77
C GLY A 241 -1.09 -14.73 6.42
N VAL A 242 -0.63 -14.89 7.66
CA VAL A 242 -0.93 -16.06 8.48
C VAL A 242 -1.56 -15.58 9.77
N ASP A 243 -2.84 -15.89 9.95
CA ASP A 243 -3.62 -15.51 11.15
C ASP A 243 -3.59 -14.01 11.49
N ALA A 244 -3.49 -13.17 10.45
CA ALA A 244 -3.56 -11.73 10.62
C ALA A 244 -4.90 -11.33 11.30
N PRO A 245 -4.90 -10.36 12.25
CA PRO A 245 -6.07 -10.05 13.11
C PRO A 245 -7.34 -9.68 12.34
N ARG A 246 -8.46 -10.33 12.64
CA ARG A 246 -9.74 -10.01 12.01
C ARG A 246 -10.47 -8.93 12.81
N THR A 247 -11.05 -7.92 12.15
CA THR A 247 -11.85 -6.91 12.84
C THR A 247 -13.36 -7.18 12.75
N LEU A 248 -13.79 -7.99 11.77
CA LEU A 248 -15.17 -8.42 11.61
C LEU A 248 -15.33 -9.94 11.79
N PRO A 249 -16.46 -10.41 12.37
CA PRO A 249 -16.72 -11.85 12.52
C PRO A 249 -16.69 -12.63 11.20
N GLU A 250 -17.23 -12.03 10.14
CA GLU A 250 -17.38 -12.59 8.79
C GLU A 250 -16.08 -12.61 8.00
N THR A 251 -15.05 -11.85 8.39
CA THR A 251 -13.76 -11.82 7.67
C THR A 251 -13.21 -13.23 7.50
N ALA A 252 -12.77 -13.54 6.27
CA ALA A 252 -12.29 -14.86 5.91
C ALA A 252 -11.25 -15.36 6.92
N LYS A 253 -11.38 -16.63 7.28
CA LYS A 253 -10.49 -17.26 8.24
C LYS A 253 -9.22 -17.71 7.52
N CYS A 254 -8.08 -17.52 8.17
CA CYS A 254 -6.86 -18.19 7.74
C CYS A 254 -7.05 -19.71 7.79
N SER A 255 -6.43 -20.41 6.87
CA SER A 255 -6.44 -21.87 6.81
C SER A 255 -5.10 -22.38 6.31
N ARG A 256 -4.80 -23.66 6.58
CA ARG A 256 -3.62 -24.34 6.03
C ARG A 256 -3.55 -24.26 4.51
N ASP A 257 -4.68 -24.48 3.84
CA ASP A 257 -4.78 -24.50 2.38
C ASP A 257 -4.46 -23.12 1.77
N ILE A 258 -5.04 -22.06 2.30
CA ILE A 258 -4.80 -20.70 1.82
C ILE A 258 -3.31 -20.35 1.92
N VAL A 259 -2.67 -20.68 3.04
CA VAL A 259 -1.24 -20.41 3.25
C VAL A 259 -0.37 -21.25 2.30
N TYR A 260 -0.66 -22.54 2.17
CA TYR A 260 0.00 -23.43 1.22
C TYR A 260 -0.09 -22.91 -0.23
N ARG A 261 -1.29 -22.59 -0.71
CA ARG A 261 -1.53 -22.06 -2.05
C ARG A 261 -0.83 -20.72 -2.27
N SER A 262 -0.78 -19.86 -1.25
CA SER A 262 -0.11 -18.55 -1.33
C SER A 262 1.41 -18.68 -1.54
N VAL A 263 2.05 -19.65 -0.87
CA VAL A 263 3.47 -19.95 -1.09
C VAL A 263 3.68 -20.47 -2.51
N LEU A 264 2.91 -21.46 -2.96
CA LEU A 264 3.04 -21.97 -4.32
C LEU A 264 2.76 -20.91 -5.38
N ALA A 265 1.74 -20.07 -5.19
CA ALA A 265 1.40 -18.96 -6.07
C ALA A 265 2.55 -17.98 -6.25
N THR A 266 3.26 -17.68 -5.16
CA THR A 266 4.45 -16.83 -5.18
C THR A 266 5.55 -17.42 -6.07
N TYR A 267 5.92 -18.68 -5.85
CA TYR A 267 6.99 -19.31 -6.63
C TYR A 267 6.60 -19.58 -8.08
N ARG A 268 5.34 -19.95 -8.35
CA ARG A 268 4.82 -20.10 -9.73
C ARG A 268 4.88 -18.79 -10.52
N ALA A 269 4.69 -17.65 -9.86
CA ALA A 269 4.85 -16.33 -10.49
C ALA A 269 6.32 -15.96 -10.77
N GLY A 270 7.29 -16.68 -10.18
CA GLY A 270 8.72 -16.37 -10.24
C GLY A 270 9.23 -15.52 -9.05
N GLY A 271 8.44 -15.44 -7.96
CA GLY A 271 8.85 -14.74 -6.74
C GLY A 271 10.10 -15.37 -6.12
N HIS A 272 10.91 -14.55 -5.44
CA HIS A 272 12.19 -14.97 -4.87
C HIS A 272 12.06 -15.59 -3.47
N GLY A 273 10.86 -15.55 -2.90
CA GLY A 273 10.53 -16.16 -1.62
C GLY A 273 9.31 -15.52 -0.97
N VAL A 274 9.08 -15.86 0.30
CA VAL A 274 7.94 -15.38 1.08
C VAL A 274 8.38 -14.86 2.44
N VAL A 275 7.63 -13.91 2.99
CA VAL A 275 7.75 -13.46 4.38
C VAL A 275 6.39 -13.62 5.03
N LEU A 276 6.30 -14.50 6.03
CA LEU A 276 5.08 -14.72 6.80
C LEU A 276 4.89 -13.57 7.77
N ALA A 277 3.66 -13.05 7.87
CA ALA A 277 3.36 -11.89 8.68
C ALA A 277 1.88 -11.94 9.16
N PRO A 278 1.45 -11.14 10.17
CA PRO A 278 2.16 -10.00 10.79
C PRO A 278 3.18 -10.37 11.88
N ASN A 279 2.91 -11.36 12.73
CA ASN A 279 3.79 -11.77 13.82
C ASN A 279 3.71 -13.28 14.02
N TYR A 280 4.85 -13.95 14.17
CA TYR A 280 4.91 -15.38 14.44
C TYR A 280 4.08 -15.80 15.66
N ALA A 281 4.06 -14.99 16.72
CA ALA A 281 3.33 -15.32 17.95
C ALA A 281 1.80 -15.40 17.77
N SER A 282 1.24 -14.84 16.69
CA SER A 282 -0.19 -14.96 16.38
C SER A 282 -0.52 -16.09 15.40
N MET A 283 0.48 -16.81 14.88
CA MET A 283 0.29 -17.83 13.85
C MET A 283 -0.02 -19.20 14.48
N HIS A 284 -1.07 -19.84 13.99
CA HIS A 284 -1.37 -21.22 14.36
C HIS A 284 -0.40 -22.16 13.63
N LEU A 285 0.24 -23.08 14.38
CA LEU A 285 1.18 -24.05 13.81
C LEU A 285 0.54 -24.90 12.70
N THR A 286 -0.75 -25.23 12.84
CA THR A 286 -1.52 -25.97 11.83
C THR A 286 -1.64 -25.24 10.49
N HIS A 287 -1.59 -23.90 10.49
CA HIS A 287 -1.55 -23.12 9.26
C HIS A 287 -0.13 -23.04 8.68
N LEU A 288 0.90 -22.99 9.55
CA LEU A 288 2.30 -23.04 9.16
C LEU A 288 2.69 -24.38 8.51
N ASP A 289 2.00 -25.49 8.85
CA ASP A 289 2.15 -26.76 8.13
C ASP A 289 1.91 -26.62 6.63
N GLY A 290 1.06 -25.66 6.20
CA GLY A 290 0.85 -25.35 4.79
C GLY A 290 2.08 -24.75 4.12
N VAL A 291 2.81 -23.88 4.83
CA VAL A 291 4.12 -23.36 4.37
C VAL A 291 5.12 -24.51 4.27
N ALA A 292 5.23 -25.32 5.32
CA ALA A 292 6.17 -26.43 5.37
C ALA A 292 5.92 -27.43 4.24
N GLN A 293 4.65 -27.73 3.93
CA GLN A 293 4.28 -28.57 2.80
C GLN A 293 4.69 -27.93 1.46
N ALA A 294 4.33 -26.67 1.23
CA ALA A 294 4.64 -26.00 -0.03
C ALA A 294 6.16 -25.93 -0.30
N LEU A 295 6.97 -25.61 0.72
CA LEU A 295 8.43 -25.55 0.60
C LEU A 295 9.05 -26.94 0.37
N ASP A 296 8.45 -28.00 0.92
CA ASP A 296 8.88 -29.39 0.66
C ASP A 296 8.72 -29.74 -0.83
N GLU A 297 7.53 -29.46 -1.39
CA GLU A 297 7.20 -29.74 -2.79
C GLU A 297 8.05 -28.91 -3.77
N LEU A 298 8.46 -27.71 -3.35
CA LEU A 298 9.34 -26.84 -4.12
C LEU A 298 10.84 -27.18 -3.98
N GLY A 299 11.22 -28.11 -3.09
CA GLY A 299 12.61 -28.44 -2.80
C GLY A 299 13.40 -27.30 -2.14
N GLN A 300 12.73 -26.49 -1.31
CA GLN A 300 13.27 -25.27 -0.66
C GLN A 300 13.53 -25.46 0.85
N LYS A 301 13.54 -26.70 1.34
CA LYS A 301 13.91 -27.05 2.72
C LYS A 301 15.36 -27.47 2.85
#